data_AF-A0A2R6AVU4-F1
#
_entry.id   AF-A0A2R6AVU4-F1
#
_cell.length_a   1.000
_cell.length_b   1.000
_cell.length_c   1.000
_cell.angle_alpha   90.00
_cell.angle_beta   90.00
_cell.angle_gamma   90.00
#
_symmetry.space_group_name_H-M   'P 1'
#
loop_
_entity.id
_entity.type
_entity.pdbx_description
1 polymer ?
#
loop_
_entity_poly.entity_id
_entity_poly.type
_entity_poly.pdbx_seq_one_letter_code
_entity_poly.pdbx_strand_id
1 'polypeptide(L)'
;MSRDKKSSAPFVRESTGLVKSVSALDVLAFTLLAAGPLVLIPLGVLTLPSVYEGSSLFVIFGLSLPILIALAFNTVALSSTMPRAGGDYVFGSRIIHPVWGMIPSFMALFSFVVGIGTLSVLMLQAFLGPAFLTSYPQTAPTIVQVIYTSKLDLLAISALLLLLVFGLAMVSNRVWFWFIRVLSLIAFVGFHST
;
A
#
# COMPACT_ATOMS: atom_id res chain seq x y z
N MET A 1 16.23 66.35 -2.44
CA MET A 1 16.21 65.12 -3.26
C MET A 1 16.30 63.93 -2.30
N SER A 2 15.15 63.42 -1.84
CA SER A 2 15.06 62.30 -0.88
C SER A 2 15.02 60.98 -1.67
N ARG A 3 15.97 60.08 -1.42
CA ARG A 3 15.98 58.74 -2.02
C ARG A 3 15.03 57.84 -1.22
N ASP A 4 13.88 57.52 -1.79
CA ASP A 4 12.97 56.51 -1.26
C ASP A 4 13.66 55.13 -1.23
N LYS A 5 13.83 54.61 -0.01
CA LYS A 5 14.37 53.28 0.25
C LYS A 5 13.22 52.29 0.10
N LYS A 6 13.07 51.70 -1.09
CA LYS A 6 12.10 50.62 -1.33
C LYS A 6 12.49 49.42 -0.47
N SER A 7 11.81 49.23 0.65
CA SER A 7 12.03 48.07 1.53
C SER A 7 11.69 46.80 0.75
N SER A 8 12.64 45.87 0.68
CA SER A 8 12.40 44.52 0.18
C SER A 8 11.46 43.82 1.16
N ALA A 9 10.16 43.87 0.90
CA ALA A 9 9.20 43.10 1.67
C ALA A 9 9.60 41.61 1.57
N PRO A 10 9.73 40.89 2.70
CA PRO A 10 9.99 39.46 2.66
C PRO A 10 8.82 38.79 1.92
N PHE A 11 9.13 37.85 1.01
CA PHE A 11 8.12 37.00 0.38
C PHE A 11 7.48 36.12 1.45
N VAL A 12 6.45 36.64 2.11
CA VAL A 12 5.59 35.87 2.99
C VAL A 12 4.74 34.99 2.07
N ARG A 13 5.09 33.71 1.99
CA ARG A 13 4.18 32.70 1.43
C ARG A 13 2.92 32.72 2.28
N GLU A 14 1.78 32.96 1.65
CA GLU A 14 0.47 32.67 2.23
C GLU A 14 0.48 31.23 2.72
N SER A 15 0.50 31.04 4.04
CA SER A 15 0.17 29.76 4.62
C SER A 15 -1.32 29.59 4.36
N THR A 16 -1.68 28.92 3.25
CA THR A 16 -3.04 28.42 3.06
C THR A 16 -3.36 27.65 4.33
N GLY A 17 -4.13 28.27 5.23
CA GLY A 17 -4.47 27.74 6.54
C GLY A 17 -5.40 26.57 6.31
N LEU A 18 -4.83 25.45 5.88
CA LEU A 18 -5.56 24.21 5.71
C LEU A 18 -5.89 23.76 7.13
N VAL A 19 -7.08 24.15 7.57
CA VAL A 19 -7.68 23.61 8.78
C VAL A 19 -7.62 22.10 8.64
N LYS A 20 -7.09 21.38 9.64
CA LYS A 20 -7.10 19.91 9.66
C LYS A 20 -8.55 19.44 9.58
N SER A 21 -9.03 19.21 8.37
CA SER A 21 -10.39 18.75 8.09
C SER A 21 -10.53 17.23 8.24
N VAL A 22 -9.41 16.54 8.52
CA VAL A 22 -9.32 15.09 8.59
C VAL A 22 -9.26 14.70 10.07
N SER A 23 -10.24 13.92 10.53
CA SER A 23 -10.29 13.44 11.91
C SER A 23 -9.25 12.33 12.14
N ALA A 24 -8.93 12.04 13.40
CA ALA A 24 -8.01 10.94 13.74
C ALA A 24 -8.53 9.58 13.26
N LEU A 25 -9.85 9.39 13.27
CA LEU A 25 -10.47 8.16 12.75
C LEU A 25 -10.41 8.08 11.24
N ASP A 26 -10.52 9.20 10.52
CA ASP A 26 -10.34 9.22 9.07
C ASP A 26 -8.88 8.87 8.70
N VAL A 27 -7.91 9.37 9.47
CA VAL A 27 -6.50 9.00 9.30
C VAL A 27 -6.29 7.52 9.58
N LEU A 28 -6.87 6.99 10.67
CA LEU A 28 -6.78 5.58 11.01
C LEU A 28 -7.43 4.68 9.95
N ALA A 29 -8.61 5.05 9.45
CA ALA A 29 -9.29 4.33 8.39
C ALA A 29 -8.46 4.35 7.10
N PHE A 30 -7.88 5.50 6.77
CA PHE A 30 -6.99 5.63 5.61
C PHE A 30 -5.73 4.77 5.76
N THR A 31 -5.09 4.74 6.93
CA THR A 31 -3.87 3.93 7.16
C THR A 31 -4.17 2.43 7.16
N LEU A 32 -5.30 2.00 7.73
CA LEU A 32 -5.74 0.61 7.67
C LEU A 32 -6.09 0.18 6.24
N LEU A 33 -6.73 1.05 5.45
CA LEU A 33 -7.00 0.79 4.04
C LEU A 33 -5.71 0.72 3.21
N ALA A 34 -4.78 1.66 3.43
CA ALA A 34 -3.47 1.68 2.78
C ALA A 34 -2.60 0.47 3.17
N ALA A 35 -2.88 -0.19 4.30
CA ALA A 35 -2.27 -1.45 4.68
C ALA A 35 -2.84 -2.66 3.91
N GLY A 36 -3.84 -2.49 3.04
CA GLY A 36 -4.43 -3.56 2.23
C GLY A 36 -3.41 -4.44 1.46
N PRO A 37 -2.43 -3.87 0.75
CA PRO A 37 -1.35 -4.65 0.13
C PRO A 37 -0.45 -5.35 1.16
N LEU A 38 -0.29 -4.75 2.34
CA LEU A 38 0.47 -5.33 3.44
C LEU A 38 -0.24 -6.53 4.07
N VAL A 39 -1.54 -6.78 3.87
CA VAL A 39 -2.28 -7.95 4.42
C VAL A 39 -1.71 -9.29 3.92
N LEU A 40 -1.11 -9.32 2.72
CA LEU A 40 -0.46 -10.52 2.21
C LEU A 40 0.89 -10.82 2.87
N ILE A 41 1.55 -9.81 3.45
CA ILE A 41 2.82 -10.03 4.16
C ILE A 41 2.58 -10.88 5.42
N PRO A 42 1.58 -10.61 6.28
CA PRO A 42 1.12 -11.51 7.33
C PRO A 42 0.71 -12.88 6.83
N LEU A 43 0.00 -13.02 5.68
CA LEU A 43 -0.31 -14.36 5.14
C LEU A 43 0.97 -15.14 4.82
N GLY A 44 1.98 -14.48 4.24
CA GLY A 44 3.31 -15.07 4.05
C GLY A 44 3.99 -15.44 5.37
N VAL A 45 3.90 -14.58 6.39
CA VAL A 45 4.43 -14.85 7.74
C VAL A 45 3.75 -16.06 8.37
N LEU A 46 2.44 -16.20 8.21
CA LEU A 46 1.69 -17.35 8.71
C LEU A 46 2.07 -18.66 8.00
N THR A 47 2.59 -18.59 6.77
CA THR A 47 3.15 -19.76 6.07
C THR A 47 4.63 -20.03 6.40
N LEU A 48 5.31 -19.19 7.19
CA LEU A 48 6.72 -19.44 7.53
C LEU A 48 6.95 -20.80 8.22
N PRO A 49 6.07 -21.30 9.12
CA PRO A 49 6.22 -22.62 9.70
C PRO A 49 6.21 -23.77 8.70
N SER A 50 5.58 -23.61 7.53
CA SER A 50 5.60 -24.64 6.48
C SER A 50 6.83 -24.56 5.57
N VAL A 51 7.56 -23.44 5.60
CA VAL A 51 8.77 -23.22 4.78
C VAL A 51 10.05 -23.39 5.61
N TYR A 52 10.00 -23.01 6.88
CA TYR A 52 11.11 -23.04 7.82
C TYR A 52 10.75 -23.89 9.04
N GLU A 53 11.28 -25.10 9.06
CA GLU A 53 11.13 -26.02 10.18
C GLU A 53 11.69 -25.41 11.47
N GLY A 54 10.92 -25.52 12.56
CA GLY A 54 11.28 -24.93 13.86
C GLY A 54 10.97 -23.44 14.02
N SER A 55 10.39 -22.77 13.02
CA SER A 55 9.93 -21.39 13.20
C SER A 55 8.69 -21.32 14.09
N SER A 56 8.71 -20.43 15.08
CA SER A 56 7.58 -20.19 15.97
C SER A 56 7.00 -18.81 15.70
N LEU A 57 5.73 -18.77 15.28
CA LEU A 57 5.00 -17.52 15.05
C LEU A 57 4.97 -16.65 16.31
N PHE A 58 4.86 -17.27 17.49
CA PHE A 58 4.89 -16.54 18.76
C PHE A 58 6.20 -15.79 18.97
N VAL A 59 7.33 -16.40 18.61
CA VAL A 59 8.66 -15.75 18.72
C VAL A 59 8.77 -14.62 17.69
N ILE A 60 8.34 -14.84 16.46
CA ILE A 60 8.38 -13.85 15.38
C ILE A 60 7.54 -12.61 15.74
N PHE A 61 6.29 -12.82 16.14
CA PHE A 61 5.41 -11.72 16.56
C PHE A 61 5.90 -11.07 17.87
N GLY A 62 6.36 -11.87 18.83
CA GLY A 62 6.88 -11.39 20.11
C GLY A 62 8.10 -10.48 19.96
N LEU A 63 8.98 -10.74 18.99
CA LEU A 63 10.15 -9.91 18.71
C LEU A 63 9.83 -8.72 17.80
N SER A 64 8.94 -8.87 16.84
CA SER A 64 8.61 -7.80 15.89
C SER A 64 7.74 -6.70 16.50
N LEU A 65 6.78 -7.04 17.36
CA LEU A 65 5.86 -6.06 17.95
C LEU A 65 6.57 -4.93 18.72
N PRO A 66 7.54 -5.20 19.63
CA PRO A 66 8.26 -4.14 20.34
C PRO A 66 9.01 -3.19 19.39
N ILE A 67 9.63 -3.74 18.35
CA ILE A 67 10.39 -2.95 17.36
C ILE A 67 9.44 -2.03 16.58
N LEU A 68 8.30 -2.57 16.15
CA LEU A 68 7.28 -1.81 15.41
C LEU A 68 6.64 -0.72 16.27
N ILE A 69 6.37 -1.00 17.55
CA ILE A 69 5.84 -0.02 18.50
C ILE A 69 6.85 1.12 18.71
N ALA A 70 8.14 0.81 18.86
CA ALA A 70 9.18 1.82 19.00
C ALA A 70 9.27 2.72 17.75
N LEU A 71 9.18 2.13 16.57
CA LEU A 71 9.17 2.87 15.30
C LEU A 71 7.91 3.75 15.16
N ALA A 72 6.73 3.22 15.52
CA ALA A 72 5.47 3.97 15.52
C ALA A 72 5.54 5.15 16.49
N PHE A 73 6.09 4.95 17.69
CA PHE A 73 6.27 6.04 18.65
C PHE A 73 7.20 7.14 18.11
N ASN A 74 8.33 6.76 17.49
CA ASN A 74 9.26 7.71 16.90
C ASN A 74 8.60 8.56 15.79
N THR A 75 7.90 7.90 14.85
CA THR A 75 7.20 8.59 13.76
C THR A 75 6.08 9.49 14.26
N VAL A 76 5.35 9.10 15.30
CA VAL A 76 4.35 9.96 15.97
C VAL A 76 5.02 11.19 16.59
N ALA A 77 6.10 11.02 17.36
CA ALA A 77 6.82 12.12 17.98
C ALA A 77 7.42 13.10 16.96
N LEU A 78 7.94 12.60 15.84
CA LEU A 78 8.47 13.43 14.76
C LEU A 78 7.37 14.15 13.99
N SER A 79 6.24 13.47 13.73
CA SER A 79 5.11 14.08 13.03
C SER A 79 4.40 15.17 13.85
N SER A 80 4.39 15.05 15.18
CA SER A 80 3.80 16.04 16.08
C SER A 80 4.68 17.29 16.22
N THR A 81 6.00 17.11 16.23
CA THR A 81 6.97 18.21 16.30
C THR A 81 7.20 18.89 14.94
N MET A 82 7.04 18.16 13.84
CA MET A 82 7.19 18.66 12.47
C MET A 82 5.93 18.36 11.62
N PRO A 83 4.81 19.09 11.84
CA PRO A 83 3.52 18.83 11.18
C PRO A 83 3.51 19.33 9.73
N ARG A 84 4.32 18.71 8.87
CA ARG A 84 4.46 19.04 7.45
C ARG A 84 4.24 17.79 6.61
N ALA A 85 3.70 17.95 5.41
CA ALA A 85 3.62 16.87 4.43
C ALA A 85 5.04 16.48 3.97
N GLY A 86 5.37 15.18 4.01
CA GLY A 86 6.61 14.63 3.47
C GLY A 86 7.31 13.53 4.29
N GLY A 87 6.79 13.15 5.46
CA GLY A 87 7.23 11.95 6.19
C GLY A 87 8.74 11.89 6.45
N ASP A 88 9.34 10.72 6.20
CA ASP A 88 10.75 10.44 6.45
C ASP A 88 11.71 11.39 5.73
N TYR A 89 11.33 11.89 4.55
CA TYR A 89 12.11 12.91 3.85
C TYR A 89 12.27 14.17 4.72
N VAL A 90 11.15 14.67 5.27
CA VAL A 90 11.15 15.88 6.10
C VAL A 90 11.90 15.65 7.40
N PHE A 91 11.75 14.47 8.00
CA PHE A 91 12.42 14.13 9.25
C PHE A 91 13.94 14.02 9.07
N GLY A 92 14.40 13.18 8.15
CA GLY A 92 15.83 12.95 7.91
C GLY A 92 16.56 14.19 7.38
N SER A 93 15.91 14.96 6.49
CA SER A 93 16.52 16.16 5.90
C SER A 93 16.72 17.29 6.90
N ARG A 94 15.84 17.42 7.90
CA ARG A 94 15.89 18.50 8.89
C ARG A 94 16.68 18.16 10.15
N ILE A 95 16.73 16.89 10.53
CA ILE A 95 17.45 16.45 11.74
C ILE A 95 18.94 16.23 11.42
N ILE A 96 19.25 15.62 10.27
CA ILE A 96 20.61 15.15 9.97
C ILE A 96 21.19 15.87 8.75
N HIS A 97 20.70 15.56 7.54
CA HIS A 97 21.16 16.12 6.27
C HIS A 97 20.16 15.74 5.17
N PRO A 98 19.94 16.56 4.12
CA PRO A 98 19.00 16.27 3.03
C PRO A 98 19.10 14.85 2.44
N VAL A 99 20.32 14.33 2.29
CA VAL A 99 20.58 12.97 1.78
C VAL A 99 19.93 11.89 2.65
N TRP A 100 19.93 12.05 3.97
CA TRP A 100 19.33 11.08 4.90
C TRP A 100 17.81 11.10 4.92
N GLY A 101 17.18 12.17 4.42
CA GLY A 101 15.75 12.16 4.11
C GLY A 101 15.46 11.51 2.75
N MET A 102 16.32 11.77 1.76
CA MET A 102 16.15 11.30 0.39
C MET A 102 16.27 9.78 0.29
N ILE A 103 17.32 9.17 0.85
CA ILE A 103 17.58 7.72 0.78
C ILE A 103 16.37 6.88 1.21
N PRO A 104 15.82 7.01 2.45
CA PRO A 104 14.71 6.19 2.89
C PRO A 104 13.43 6.44 2.07
N SER A 105 13.21 7.70 1.64
CA SER A 105 12.05 8.03 0.82
C SER A 105 12.12 7.42 -0.57
N PHE A 106 13.31 7.37 -1.16
CA PHE A 106 13.56 6.70 -2.42
C PHE A 106 13.44 5.18 -2.26
N MET A 107 14.02 4.61 -1.21
CA MET A 107 13.87 3.19 -0.90
C MET A 107 12.39 2.80 -0.74
N ALA A 108 11.60 3.59 -0.01
CA ALA A 108 10.17 3.36 0.14
C ALA A 108 9.42 3.38 -1.21
N LEU A 109 9.75 4.32 -2.10
CA LEU A 109 9.19 4.36 -3.46
C LEU A 109 9.48 3.06 -4.21
N PHE A 110 10.74 2.58 -4.22
CA PHE A 110 11.08 1.31 -4.86
C PHE A 110 10.40 0.12 -4.20
N SER A 111 10.32 0.11 -2.87
CA SER A 111 9.59 -0.92 -2.12
C SER A 111 8.11 -0.97 -2.48
N PHE A 112 7.46 0.17 -2.70
CA PHE A 112 6.07 0.19 -3.17
C PHE A 112 5.94 -0.29 -4.62
N VAL A 113 6.83 0.12 -5.52
CA VAL A 113 6.79 -0.32 -6.93
C VAL A 113 7.01 -1.83 -7.03
N VAL A 114 8.07 -2.34 -6.41
CA VAL A 114 8.37 -3.77 -6.38
C VAL A 114 7.29 -4.53 -5.63
N GLY A 115 6.86 -4.01 -4.48
CA GLY A 115 5.82 -4.60 -3.65
C GLY A 115 4.50 -4.75 -4.38
N ILE A 116 3.99 -3.71 -5.04
CA ILE A 116 2.75 -3.79 -5.81
C ILE A 116 2.90 -4.81 -6.95
N GLY A 117 4.06 -4.82 -7.64
CA GLY A 117 4.36 -5.78 -8.68
C GLY A 117 4.33 -7.23 -8.19
N THR A 118 5.03 -7.54 -7.10
CA THR A 118 5.10 -8.91 -6.55
C THR A 118 3.79 -9.32 -5.88
N LEU A 119 3.12 -8.41 -5.18
CA LEU A 119 1.85 -8.68 -4.53
C LEU A 119 0.74 -8.95 -5.54
N SER A 120 0.78 -8.35 -6.74
CA SER A 120 -0.22 -8.65 -7.79
C SER A 120 -0.22 -10.11 -8.21
N VAL A 121 0.97 -10.71 -8.34
CA VAL A 121 1.16 -12.13 -8.62
C VAL A 121 0.60 -12.98 -7.48
N LEU A 122 0.96 -12.64 -6.25
CA LEU A 122 0.49 -13.36 -5.06
C LEU A 122 -1.02 -13.24 -4.89
N MET A 123 -1.63 -12.10 -5.24
CA MET A 123 -3.08 -11.90 -5.22
C MET A 123 -3.81 -12.86 -6.18
N LEU A 124 -3.29 -13.03 -7.41
CA LEU A 124 -3.87 -13.99 -8.36
C LEU A 124 -3.81 -15.42 -7.82
N GLN A 125 -2.69 -15.80 -7.21
CA GLN A 125 -2.48 -17.14 -6.68
C GLN A 125 -3.23 -17.39 -5.36
N ALA A 126 -3.36 -16.38 -4.50
CA ALA A 126 -4.00 -16.53 -3.19
C ALA A 126 -5.52 -16.45 -3.26
N PHE A 127 -6.06 -15.69 -4.22
CA PHE A 127 -7.51 -15.44 -4.30
C PHE A 127 -8.15 -16.00 -5.58
N LEU A 128 -7.63 -15.69 -6.77
CA LEU A 128 -8.27 -16.16 -8.02
C LEU A 128 -8.11 -17.67 -8.21
N GLY A 129 -6.92 -18.23 -7.98
CA GLY A 129 -6.69 -19.67 -8.12
C GLY A 129 -7.70 -20.53 -7.33
N PRO A 130 -7.85 -20.30 -6.01
CA PRO A 130 -8.84 -21.00 -5.19
C PRO A 130 -10.30 -20.70 -5.60
N ALA A 131 -10.63 -19.47 -5.98
CA ALA A 131 -11.98 -19.11 -6.41
C ALA A 131 -12.41 -19.88 -7.67
N PHE A 132 -11.51 -20.07 -8.65
CA PHE A 132 -11.83 -20.88 -9.84
C PHE A 132 -11.94 -22.37 -9.52
N LEU A 133 -11.13 -22.88 -8.59
CA LEU A 133 -11.22 -24.27 -8.12
C LEU A 133 -12.56 -24.58 -7.46
N THR A 134 -13.10 -23.65 -6.66
CA THR A 134 -14.35 -23.87 -5.94
C THR A 134 -15.59 -23.57 -6.79
N SER A 135 -15.55 -22.54 -7.65
CA SER A 135 -16.71 -22.13 -8.44
C SER A 135 -16.85 -22.88 -9.78
N TYR A 136 -15.75 -23.33 -10.39
CA TYR A 136 -15.77 -23.94 -11.73
C TYR A 136 -14.86 -25.17 -11.83
N PRO A 137 -15.14 -26.26 -11.08
CA PRO A 137 -14.24 -27.41 -10.95
C PRO A 137 -13.92 -28.12 -12.27
N GLN A 138 -14.81 -28.04 -13.27
CA GLN A 138 -14.61 -28.68 -14.59
C GLN A 138 -13.59 -27.97 -15.48
N THR A 139 -13.48 -26.63 -15.36
CA THR A 139 -12.52 -25.81 -16.12
C THR A 139 -11.33 -25.35 -15.27
N ALA A 140 -11.37 -25.61 -13.96
CA ALA A 140 -10.33 -25.20 -13.04
C ALA A 140 -8.93 -25.78 -13.35
N PRO A 141 -8.75 -27.04 -13.78
CA PRO A 141 -7.40 -27.61 -13.93
C PRO A 141 -6.52 -26.86 -14.95
N THR A 142 -7.11 -26.42 -16.06
CA THR A 142 -6.40 -25.66 -17.11
C THR A 142 -6.07 -24.25 -16.66
N ILE A 143 -7.00 -23.57 -15.97
CA ILE A 143 -6.80 -22.20 -15.46
C ILE A 143 -5.77 -22.19 -14.33
N VAL A 144 -5.83 -23.16 -13.42
CA VAL A 144 -4.90 -23.33 -12.30
C VAL A 144 -3.50 -23.66 -12.82
N GLN A 145 -3.36 -24.49 -13.85
CA GLN A 145 -2.05 -24.72 -14.48
C GLN A 145 -1.42 -23.41 -14.98
N VAL A 146 -2.20 -22.53 -15.62
CA VAL A 146 -1.70 -21.22 -16.06
C VAL A 146 -1.31 -20.33 -14.86
N ILE A 147 -2.11 -20.33 -13.79
CA ILE A 147 -1.87 -19.51 -12.59
C ILE A 147 -0.69 -20.00 -11.72
N TYR A 148 -0.34 -21.28 -11.73
CA TYR A 148 0.73 -21.79 -10.86
C TYR A 148 1.98 -22.27 -11.59
N THR A 149 1.90 -22.62 -12.88
CA THR A 149 3.01 -23.25 -13.61
C THR A 149 3.69 -22.31 -14.61
N SER A 150 2.94 -21.46 -15.32
CA SER A 150 3.47 -20.56 -16.35
C SER A 150 3.93 -19.21 -15.80
N LYS A 151 5.21 -19.08 -15.44
CA LYS A 151 5.77 -17.86 -14.83
C LYS A 151 5.69 -16.61 -15.71
N LEU A 152 5.93 -16.74 -17.03
CA LEU A 152 5.89 -15.61 -17.98
C LEU A 152 4.46 -15.14 -18.24
N ASP A 153 3.53 -16.09 -18.46
CA ASP A 153 2.12 -15.77 -18.68
C ASP A 153 1.51 -15.13 -17.44
N LEU A 154 1.87 -15.61 -16.25
CA LEU A 154 1.40 -15.05 -15.00
C LEU A 154 1.86 -13.60 -14.79
N LEU A 155 3.13 -13.30 -15.11
CA LEU A 155 3.65 -11.93 -15.01
C LEU A 155 2.93 -11.00 -16.00
N ALA A 156 2.65 -11.47 -17.22
CA ALA A 156 1.90 -10.70 -18.20
C ALA A 156 0.45 -10.45 -17.75
N ILE A 157 -0.24 -11.46 -17.23
CA ILE A 157 -1.62 -11.36 -16.73
C ILE A 157 -1.69 -10.42 -15.52
N SER A 158 -0.76 -10.53 -14.56
CA SER A 158 -0.74 -9.66 -13.38
C SER A 158 -0.42 -8.21 -13.74
N ALA A 159 0.50 -7.98 -14.68
CA ALA A 159 0.81 -6.65 -15.20
C ALA A 159 -0.39 -6.03 -15.94
N LEU A 160 -1.07 -6.79 -16.81
CA LEU A 160 -2.28 -6.33 -17.51
C LEU A 160 -3.40 -5.98 -16.54
N LEU A 161 -3.64 -6.82 -15.52
CA LEU A 161 -4.65 -6.55 -14.49
C LEU A 161 -4.31 -5.33 -13.65
N LEU A 162 -3.05 -5.17 -13.25
CA LEU A 162 -2.59 -3.96 -12.57
C LEU A 162 -2.81 -2.71 -13.43
N LEU A 163 -2.43 -2.75 -14.70
CA LEU A 163 -2.63 -1.63 -15.63
C LEU A 163 -4.12 -1.30 -15.82
N LEU A 164 -4.98 -2.31 -15.88
CA LEU A 164 -6.43 -2.12 -15.94
C LEU A 164 -6.96 -1.46 -14.67
N VAL A 165 -6.59 -1.96 -13.49
CA VAL A 165 -7.03 -1.43 -12.19
C VAL A 165 -6.56 0.01 -11.99
N PHE A 166 -5.28 0.29 -12.23
CA PHE A 166 -4.73 1.65 -12.14
C PHE A 166 -5.31 2.56 -13.21
N GLY A 167 -5.49 2.07 -14.44
CA GLY A 167 -6.13 2.81 -15.52
C GLY A 167 -7.55 3.24 -15.16
N LEU A 168 -8.37 2.33 -14.63
CA LEU A 168 -9.72 2.66 -14.17
C LEU A 168 -9.72 3.65 -13.00
N ALA A 169 -8.78 3.52 -12.06
CA ALA A 169 -8.61 4.45 -10.95
C ALA A 169 -8.20 5.86 -11.44
N MET A 170 -7.40 5.96 -12.51
CA MET A 170 -7.00 7.25 -13.11
C MET A 170 -8.14 7.94 -13.88
N VAL A 171 -9.09 7.19 -14.45
CA VAL A 171 -10.18 7.78 -15.25
C VAL A 171 -11.17 8.56 -14.39
N SER A 172 -11.67 7.98 -13.29
CA SER A 172 -12.56 8.68 -12.36
C SER A 172 -12.85 7.83 -11.12
N ASN A 173 -12.83 8.45 -9.94
CA ASN A 173 -13.29 7.83 -8.69
C ASN A 173 -14.72 7.26 -8.82
N ARG A 174 -15.59 7.87 -9.65
CA ARG A 174 -16.96 7.38 -9.85
C ARG A 174 -17.00 6.03 -10.58
N VAL A 175 -16.12 5.85 -11.58
CA VAL A 175 -16.00 4.61 -12.36
C VAL A 175 -15.42 3.50 -11.48
N TRP A 176 -14.42 3.83 -10.65
CA TRP A 176 -13.84 2.89 -9.69
C TRP A 176 -14.88 2.34 -8.70
N PHE A 177 -15.68 3.20 -8.07
CA PHE A 177 -16.72 2.75 -7.14
C PHE A 177 -17.85 1.96 -7.82
N TRP A 178 -18.21 2.30 -9.07
CA TRP A 178 -19.18 1.53 -9.84
C TRP A 178 -18.64 0.12 -10.15
N PHE A 179 -17.39 0.02 -10.58
CA PHE A 179 -16.72 -1.25 -10.87
C PHE A 179 -16.67 -2.17 -9.64
N ILE A 180 -16.28 -1.65 -8.46
CA ILE A 180 -16.29 -2.42 -7.21
C ILE A 180 -17.70 -2.96 -6.91
N ARG A 181 -18.74 -2.12 -7.04
CA ARG A 181 -20.12 -2.53 -6.77
C ARG A 181 -20.59 -3.66 -7.68
N VAL A 182 -20.25 -3.58 -8.98
CA VAL A 182 -20.59 -4.64 -9.95
C VAL A 182 -19.87 -5.95 -9.61
N LEU A 183 -18.57 -5.90 -9.31
CA LEU A 183 -17.82 -7.08 -8.88
C LEU A 183 -18.39 -7.70 -7.61
N SER A 184 -18.73 -6.89 -6.61
CA SER A 184 -19.36 -7.38 -5.37
C SER A 184 -20.70 -8.05 -5.66
N LEU A 185 -21.55 -7.48 -6.52
CA LEU A 185 -22.82 -8.08 -6.90
C LEU A 185 -22.66 -9.41 -7.64
N ILE A 186 -21.69 -9.51 -8.56
CA ILE A 186 -21.37 -10.77 -9.26
C ILE A 186 -20.91 -11.83 -8.25
N ALA A 187 -20.05 -11.45 -7.29
CA ALA A 187 -19.60 -12.37 -6.24
C ALA A 187 -20.77 -12.87 -5.37
N PHE A 188 -21.71 -11.98 -5.00
CA PHE A 188 -22.91 -12.37 -4.24
C PHE A 188 -23.84 -13.30 -5.03
N VAL A 189 -24.04 -13.05 -6.32
CA VAL A 189 -24.88 -13.91 -7.18
C VAL A 189 -24.21 -15.27 -7.43
N GLY A 190 -22.88 -15.29 -7.64
CA GLY A 190 -22.13 -16.53 -7.81
C GLY A 190 -22.22 -17.45 -6.58
N PHE A 191 -22.24 -16.88 -5.38
CA PHE A 191 -22.40 -17.63 -4.12
C PHE A 191 -23.76 -18.30 -3.96
N HIS A 192 -24.79 -17.83 -4.66
CA HIS A 192 -26.15 -18.40 -4.58
C HIS A 192 -26.43 -19.48 -5.63
N SER A 193 -25.50 -19.68 -6.57
CA SER A 193 -25.63 -20.63 -7.68
C SER A 193 -24.93 -21.99 -7.46
N THR A 194 -24.37 -22.20 -6.27
CA THR A 194 -23.82 -23.48 -5.78
C THR A 194 -24.71 -24.04 -4.68
#